data_AF-A0A850QCF2-F1
#
_entry.id   AF-A0A850QCF2-F1
#
_cell.length_a   1.000
_cell.length_b   1.000
_cell.length_c   1.000
_cell.angle_alpha   90.00
_cell.angle_beta   90.00
_cell.angle_gamma   90.00
#
_symmetry.space_group_name_H-M   'P 1'
#
loop_
_entity.id
_entity.type
_entity.pdbx_description
1 polymer ?
#
loop_
_entity_poly.entity_id
_entity_poly.type
_entity_poly.pdbx_seq_one_letter_code
_entity_poly.pdbx_strand_id
1 'polypeptide(L)'
;MDKIKINLSSQMTTTLADLEPVRFGFEEAAGTESAELTTDIDDDSSDVVLFGIAQLIMVALKEQAVTKDQVTATLLTSPKLAEAFVRIGLSDAEIAALSARH
;
A
#
# COMPACT_ATOMS: atom_id res chain seq x y z
N MET A 1 -14.42 1.69 17.45
CA MET A 1 -13.80 2.77 16.67
C MET A 1 -14.03 2.44 15.21
N ASP A 2 -14.53 3.40 14.45
CA ASP A 2 -14.66 3.24 13.00
C ASP A 2 -13.27 3.22 12.37
N LYS A 3 -13.07 2.36 11.37
CA LYS A 3 -11.80 2.25 10.66
C LYS A 3 -11.66 3.41 9.67
N ILE A 4 -10.46 3.98 9.58
CA ILE A 4 -10.13 5.01 8.58
C ILE A 4 -9.98 4.29 7.23
N LYS A 5 -10.84 4.58 6.26
CA LYS A 5 -10.79 3.90 4.97
C LYS A 5 -9.84 4.63 4.02
N ILE A 6 -8.85 3.92 3.50
CA ILE A 6 -7.86 4.45 2.58
C ILE A 6 -7.93 3.64 1.30
N ASN A 7 -8.32 4.31 0.20
CA ASN A 7 -8.38 3.68 -1.11
C ASN A 7 -7.08 3.91 -1.87
N LEU A 8 -6.41 2.83 -2.23
CA LEU A 8 -5.21 2.81 -3.05
C LEU A 8 -5.64 2.59 -4.49
N SER A 9 -5.88 3.68 -5.22
CA SER A 9 -6.33 3.64 -6.60
C SER A 9 -5.34 4.27 -7.56
N SER A 10 -5.15 3.65 -8.73
CA SER A 10 -4.31 4.19 -9.80
C SER A 10 -4.88 3.80 -11.15
N GLN A 11 -4.93 4.77 -12.06
CA GLN A 11 -5.35 4.67 -13.46
C GLN A 11 -4.27 5.31 -14.35
N MET A 12 -4.39 5.17 -15.68
CA MET A 12 -3.48 5.79 -16.65
C MET A 12 -3.20 7.29 -16.42
N THR A 13 -4.22 8.05 -15.98
CA THR A 13 -4.14 9.51 -15.78
C THR A 13 -3.69 9.90 -14.38
N THR A 14 -3.54 8.95 -13.45
CA THR A 14 -3.14 9.21 -12.08
C THR A 14 -1.70 9.73 -12.04
N THR A 15 -1.48 10.72 -11.20
CA THR A 15 -0.18 11.36 -10.94
C THR A 15 0.18 11.26 -9.47
N LEU A 16 1.39 11.67 -9.09
CA LEU A 16 1.80 11.69 -7.69
C LEU A 16 0.98 12.66 -6.83
N ALA A 17 0.44 13.74 -7.42
CA ALA A 17 -0.41 14.68 -6.69
C ALA A 17 -1.73 14.04 -6.25
N ASP A 18 -2.23 13.09 -7.05
CA ASP A 18 -3.44 12.34 -6.74
C ASP A 18 -3.25 11.36 -5.56
N LEU A 19 -2.01 11.17 -5.09
CA LEU A 19 -1.70 10.39 -3.90
C LEU A 19 -1.76 11.20 -2.60
N GLU A 20 -1.96 12.52 -2.65
CA GLU A 20 -2.07 13.34 -1.44
C GLU A 20 -3.17 12.85 -0.47
N PRO A 21 -4.39 12.51 -0.91
CA PRO A 21 -5.42 11.98 -0.02
C PRO A 21 -5.02 10.67 0.66
N VAL A 22 -4.26 9.81 -0.03
CA VAL A 22 -3.72 8.56 0.55
C VAL A 22 -2.72 8.88 1.64
N ARG A 23 -1.79 9.82 1.38
CA ARG A 23 -0.84 10.30 2.38
C ARG A 23 -1.55 10.86 3.61
N PHE A 24 -2.55 11.73 3.42
CA PHE A 24 -3.31 12.30 4.53
C PHE A 24 -4.05 11.24 5.34
N GLY A 25 -4.70 10.27 4.68
CA GLY A 25 -5.38 9.18 5.39
C GLY A 25 -4.43 8.36 6.27
N PHE A 26 -3.20 8.12 5.81
CA PHE A 26 -2.18 7.45 6.61
C PHE A 26 -1.69 8.28 7.78
N GLU A 27 -1.52 9.59 7.59
CA GLU A 27 -1.15 10.53 8.66
C GLU A 27 -2.23 10.58 9.76
N GLU A 28 -3.51 10.58 9.38
CA GLU A 28 -4.63 10.54 10.32
C GLU A 28 -4.71 9.22 11.09
N ALA A 29 -4.29 8.11 10.47
CA ALA A 29 -4.31 6.79 11.08
C ALA A 29 -3.05 6.44 11.90
N ALA A 30 -2.01 7.29 11.89
CA ALA A 30 -0.73 7.02 12.54
C ALA A 30 -0.92 6.67 14.04
N GLY A 31 -0.32 5.55 14.46
CA GLY A 31 -0.38 5.04 15.83
C GLY A 31 -1.72 4.43 16.26
N THR A 32 -2.69 4.29 15.35
CA THR A 32 -4.03 3.78 15.68
C THR A 32 -4.29 2.34 15.22
N GLU A 33 -3.47 1.80 14.30
CA GLU A 33 -3.68 0.52 13.61
C GLU A 33 -5.12 0.34 13.07
N SER A 34 -5.79 1.44 12.75
CA SER A 34 -7.22 1.46 12.42
C SER A 34 -7.51 1.69 10.94
N ALA A 35 -6.49 1.91 10.11
CA ALA A 35 -6.71 2.10 8.68
C ALA A 35 -7.14 0.79 8.01
N GLU A 36 -8.14 0.87 7.14
CA GLU A 36 -8.58 -0.20 6.25
C GLU A 36 -8.16 0.13 4.83
N LEU A 37 -7.36 -0.74 4.22
CA LEU A 37 -6.87 -0.59 2.86
C LEU A 37 -7.82 -1.25 1.86
N THR A 38 -8.18 -0.52 0.81
CA THR A 38 -8.81 -1.08 -0.39
C THR A 38 -7.93 -0.77 -1.59
N THR A 39 -7.96 -1.62 -2.62
CA THR A 39 -7.15 -1.47 -3.83
C THR A 39 -8.00 -1.47 -5.07
N ASP A 40 -7.69 -0.54 -5.99
CA ASP A 40 -8.29 -0.43 -7.31
C ASP A 40 -7.22 0.09 -8.30
N ILE A 41 -6.33 -0.81 -8.72
CA ILE A 41 -5.14 -0.48 -9.49
C ILE A 41 -5.26 -1.08 -10.89
N ASP A 42 -5.29 -0.22 -11.91
CA ASP A 42 -5.41 -0.63 -13.30
C ASP A 42 -4.11 -1.19 -13.89
N ASP A 43 -4.27 -2.02 -14.91
CA ASP A 43 -3.18 -2.65 -15.68
C ASP A 43 -2.36 -1.67 -16.52
N ASP A 44 -2.74 -0.40 -16.62
CA ASP A 44 -1.98 0.65 -17.30
C ASP A 44 -1.45 1.73 -16.34
N SER A 45 -1.59 1.50 -15.03
CA SER A 45 -1.01 2.34 -13.98
C SER A 45 0.48 2.60 -14.20
N SER A 46 0.87 3.87 -14.00
CA SER A 46 2.26 4.29 -14.09
C SER A 46 3.12 3.69 -12.98
N ASP A 47 4.29 3.14 -13.35
CA ASP A 47 5.28 2.65 -12.39
C ASP A 47 5.58 3.69 -11.31
N VAL A 48 5.72 4.97 -11.67
CA VAL A 48 6.02 6.06 -10.71
C VAL A 48 4.92 6.19 -9.65
N VAL A 49 3.65 6.05 -10.04
CA VAL A 49 2.51 6.12 -9.12
C VAL A 49 2.48 4.87 -8.24
N LEU A 50 2.69 3.68 -8.81
CA LEU A 50 2.78 2.43 -8.06
C LEU A 50 3.91 2.47 -7.03
N PHE A 51 5.06 3.04 -7.39
CA PHE A 51 6.18 3.30 -6.49
C PHE A 51 5.78 4.26 -5.35
N GLY A 52 5.09 5.36 -5.68
CA GLY A 52 4.58 6.30 -4.67
C GLY A 52 3.61 5.65 -3.68
N ILE A 53 2.66 4.85 -4.18
CA ILE A 53 1.70 4.11 -3.35
C ILE A 53 2.45 3.15 -2.41
N ALA A 54 3.42 2.39 -2.94
CA ALA A 54 4.17 1.44 -2.14
C ALA A 54 5.04 2.12 -1.06
N GLN A 55 5.65 3.27 -1.36
CA GLN A 55 6.34 4.10 -0.36
C GLN A 55 5.40 4.57 0.76
N LEU A 56 4.20 5.04 0.41
CA LEU A 56 3.21 5.50 1.39
C LEU A 56 2.79 4.37 2.34
N ILE A 57 2.56 3.17 1.81
CA ILE A 57 2.18 2.01 2.64
C ILE A 57 3.35 1.57 3.55
N MET A 58 4.60 1.63 3.08
CA MET A 58 5.75 1.33 3.96
C MET A 58 5.89 2.34 5.10
N VAL A 59 5.66 3.62 4.83
CA VAL A 59 5.60 4.64 5.89
C VAL A 59 4.43 4.34 6.84
N ALA A 60 3.24 4.06 6.32
CA ALA A 60 2.08 3.71 7.12
C ALA A 60 2.32 2.50 8.04
N LEU A 61 3.05 1.49 7.56
CA LEU A 61 3.44 0.33 8.36
C LEU A 61 4.40 0.72 9.49
N LYS A 62 5.38 1.59 9.20
CA LYS A 62 6.35 2.09 10.20
C LYS A 62 5.66 2.94 11.27
N GLU A 63 4.70 3.76 10.87
CA GLU A 63 3.91 4.62 11.74
C GLU A 63 2.75 3.89 12.43
N GLN A 64 2.63 2.57 12.28
CA GLN A 64 1.56 1.75 12.88
C GLN A 64 0.15 2.26 12.50
N ALA A 65 0.00 2.81 11.30
CA ALA A 65 -1.30 3.18 10.74
C ALA A 65 -2.04 1.95 10.20
N VAL A 66 -1.28 0.99 9.64
CA VAL A 66 -1.76 -0.30 9.11
C VAL A 66 -0.94 -1.45 9.68
N THR A 67 -1.51 -2.65 9.70
CA THR A 67 -0.80 -3.86 10.11
C THR A 67 -0.17 -4.59 8.92
N LYS A 68 0.83 -5.44 9.19
CA LYS A 68 1.47 -6.29 8.18
C LYS A 68 0.46 -7.18 7.43
N ASP A 69 -0.53 -7.70 8.14
CA ASP A 69 -1.55 -8.57 7.55
C ASP A 69 -2.44 -7.80 6.58
N GLN A 70 -2.80 -6.56 6.89
CA GLN A 70 -3.56 -5.69 6.00
C GLN A 70 -2.79 -5.34 4.74
N VAL A 71 -1.49 -5.01 4.88
CA VAL A 71 -0.62 -4.77 3.73
C VAL A 71 -0.49 -6.03 2.88
N THR A 72 -0.32 -7.20 3.50
CA THR A 72 -0.20 -8.47 2.75
C THR A 72 -1.48 -8.78 1.98
N ALA A 73 -2.64 -8.64 2.62
CA ALA A 73 -3.94 -8.82 1.95
C ALA A 73 -4.12 -7.87 0.76
N THR A 74 -3.67 -6.62 0.90
CA THR A 74 -3.67 -5.59 -0.15
C THR A 74 -2.77 -5.96 -1.33
N LEU A 75 -1.59 -6.51 -1.06
CA LEU A 75 -0.64 -6.92 -2.12
C LEU A 75 -1.13 -8.17 -2.87
N LEU A 76 -1.81 -9.10 -2.18
CA LEU A 76 -2.40 -10.28 -2.81
C LEU A 76 -3.51 -9.95 -3.81
N THR A 77 -4.21 -8.82 -3.63
CA THR A 77 -5.26 -8.38 -4.56
C THR A 77 -4.74 -7.49 -5.69
N SER A 78 -3.48 -7.05 -5.65
CA SER A 78 -2.88 -6.20 -6.68
C SER A 78 -1.46 -6.64 -7.06
N PRO A 79 -1.30 -7.51 -8.09
CA PRO A 79 -0.01 -8.01 -8.53
C PRO A 79 0.99 -6.90 -8.92
N LYS A 80 0.53 -5.86 -9.61
CA LYS A 80 1.38 -4.71 -9.98
C LYS A 80 1.91 -3.94 -8.80
N LEU A 81 1.10 -3.76 -7.77
CA LEU A 81 1.56 -3.13 -6.54
C LEU A 81 2.57 -4.03 -5.82
N ALA A 82 2.34 -5.34 -5.78
CA ALA A 82 3.30 -6.30 -5.24
C ALA A 82 4.67 -6.21 -5.96
N GLU A 83 4.69 -6.10 -7.29
CA GLU A 83 5.92 -5.87 -8.05
C GLU A 83 6.61 -4.56 -7.67
N ALA A 84 5.87 -3.47 -7.48
CA ALA A 84 6.43 -2.21 -7.03
C ALA A 84 7.07 -2.33 -5.62
N PHE A 85 6.44 -3.08 -4.71
CA PHE A 85 7.00 -3.37 -3.39
C PHE A 85 8.30 -4.18 -3.44
N VAL A 86 8.37 -5.20 -4.31
CA VAL A 86 9.61 -5.97 -4.57
C VAL A 86 10.71 -5.03 -5.04
N ARG A 87 10.40 -4.15 -5.99
CA ARG A 87 11.37 -3.21 -6.58
C ARG A 87 11.89 -2.15 -5.60
N ILE A 88 11.13 -1.78 -4.56
CA ILE A 88 11.60 -0.83 -3.53
C ILE A 88 12.49 -1.50 -2.47
N GLY A 89 12.59 -2.82 -2.49
CA GLY A 89 13.56 -3.55 -1.66
C GLY A 89 13.01 -4.10 -0.36
N LEU A 90 11.77 -4.60 -0.35
CA LEU A 90 11.53 -5.81 0.45
C LEU A 90 12.39 -6.89 -0.19
N SER A 91 13.43 -7.31 0.50
CA SER A 91 14.23 -8.45 0.04
C SER A 91 13.31 -9.65 -0.18
N ASP A 92 13.58 -10.49 -1.19
CA ASP A 92 12.81 -11.72 -1.46
C ASP A 92 12.57 -12.56 -0.18
N ALA A 93 13.46 -12.45 0.81
CA ALA A 93 13.33 -13.09 2.12
C ALA A 93 12.11 -12.61 2.95
N GLU A 94 11.76 -11.32 2.90
CA GLU A 94 10.62 -10.76 3.65
C GLU A 94 9.29 -11.10 2.95
N ILE A 95 9.27 -11.15 1.63
CA ILE A 95 8.11 -11.55 0.82
C ILE A 95 7.89 -13.07 0.89
N ALA A 96 8.96 -13.86 0.86
CA ALA A 96 8.90 -15.30 1.06
C ALA A 96 8.47 -15.68 2.48
N ALA A 97 8.86 -14.90 3.51
CA ALA A 97 8.41 -15.12 4.89
C ALA A 97 6.91 -14.86 5.09
N LEU A 98 6.32 -13.95 4.30
CA LEU A 98 4.87 -13.69 4.27
C LEU A 98 4.12 -14.79 3.49
N SER A 99 4.74 -15.33 2.44
CA SER A 99 4.14 -16.38 1.59
C SER A 99 4.25 -17.79 2.18
N ALA A 100 5.21 -18.03 3.07
CA ALA A 100 5.47 -19.34 3.70
C ALA A 100 4.61 -19.64 4.94
N ARG A 101 3.64 -18.78 5.29
CA ARG A 101 2.72 -18.96 6.42
C ARG A 101 1.29 -19.38 6.03
N HIS A 102 1.09 -19.82 4.79
CA HIS A 102 -0.16 -20.44 4.34
C HIS A 102 0.01 -21.95 4.12
#